data_AF-A0A537ZUP2-F1
#
_entry.id   AF-A0A537ZUP2-F1
#
_cell.length_a   1.000
_cell.length_b   1.000
_cell.length_c   1.000
_cell.angle_alpha   90.00
_cell.angle_beta   90.00
_cell.angle_gamma   90.00
#
_symmetry.space_group_name_H-M   'P 1'
#
loop_
_entity.id
_entity.type
_entity.pdbx_description
1 polymer ?
#
loop_
_entity_poly.entity_id
_entity_poly.type
_entity_poly.pdbx_seq_one_letter_code
_entity_poly.pdbx_strand_id
1 'polypeptide(L)'
;MTASAAKRSFSLEPFSYAEARTLMRALELPEPIAVTLVRRGYRTVDEARAFLEASERHDPFAFDSMREITATIEGAIASGDAITVHGDYDCDGVSATAILVRALRELGAECDWFIPGRLEDGYGLTREGVARLAARGTRLLITVDCGITCPQEVASARAAGMDVIVTDHHEPGPELPDCPLLHPRLGAYPFAELCSWEPKPRSRTSTSSRSRLSPTSFRCEARTGRWFARGLRSPGAAGARASAPCARPPRCHSGGSTRAIWPSGWGRASTPPVGSTERTRVWS
;
A
#
# COMPACT_ATOMS: atom_id res chain seq x y z
N MET A 1 -38.76 -12.00 28.27
CA MET A 1 -39.02 -11.70 26.84
C MET A 1 -37.86 -12.29 26.06
N THR A 2 -38.07 -13.39 25.35
CA THR A 2 -37.05 -14.06 24.54
C THR A 2 -36.91 -13.34 23.20
N ALA A 3 -35.72 -12.83 22.90
CA ALA A 3 -35.42 -12.27 21.59
C ALA A 3 -35.59 -13.38 20.53
N SER A 4 -36.50 -13.17 19.58
CA SER A 4 -36.65 -14.05 18.42
C SER A 4 -35.36 -14.01 17.61
N ALA A 5 -34.71 -15.16 17.43
CA ALA A 5 -33.50 -15.26 16.62
C ALA A 5 -33.82 -14.81 15.19
N ALA A 6 -33.10 -13.79 14.70
CA ALA A 6 -33.27 -13.27 13.36
C ALA A 6 -33.18 -14.42 12.34
N LYS A 7 -34.25 -14.63 11.59
CA LYS A 7 -34.35 -15.70 10.58
C LYS A 7 -33.34 -15.39 9.48
N ARG A 8 -32.29 -16.20 9.36
CA ARG A 8 -31.31 -16.08 8.27
C ARG A 8 -32.05 -16.31 6.95
N SER A 9 -32.11 -15.30 6.09
CA SER A 9 -32.63 -15.43 4.74
C SER A 9 -31.47 -15.63 3.77
N PHE A 10 -31.67 -16.53 2.81
CA PHE A 10 -30.77 -16.69 1.68
C PHE A 10 -31.41 -16.00 0.48
N SER A 11 -30.72 -15.01 -0.08
CA SER A 11 -31.11 -14.36 -1.32
C SER A 11 -30.02 -14.56 -2.36
N LEU A 12 -30.45 -14.69 -3.62
CA LEU A 12 -29.59 -14.80 -4.77
C LEU A 12 -30.07 -13.78 -5.80
N GLU A 13 -29.20 -12.85 -6.17
CA GLU A 13 -29.51 -11.89 -7.24
C GLU A 13 -29.80 -12.65 -8.55
N PRO A 14 -30.90 -12.34 -9.26
CA PRO A 14 -31.15 -12.89 -10.59
C PRO A 14 -30.02 -12.52 -11.56
N PHE A 15 -29.76 -13.38 -12.54
CA PHE A 15 -28.73 -13.15 -13.56
C PHE A 15 -29.18 -13.73 -14.91
N SER A 16 -28.61 -13.23 -16.01
CA SER A 16 -28.85 -13.80 -17.34
C SER A 16 -27.91 -14.97 -17.59
N TYR A 17 -28.48 -16.16 -17.81
CA TYR A 17 -27.66 -17.32 -18.21
C TYR A 17 -27.03 -17.14 -19.59
N ALA A 18 -27.62 -16.32 -20.48
CA ALA A 18 -27.04 -16.00 -21.78
C ALA A 18 -25.75 -15.18 -21.65
N GLU A 19 -25.70 -14.24 -20.71
CA GLU A 19 -24.48 -13.49 -20.37
C GLU A 19 -23.40 -14.45 -19.84
N ALA A 20 -23.76 -15.33 -18.89
CA ALA A 20 -22.83 -16.31 -18.33
C ALA A 20 -22.26 -17.25 -19.40
N ARG A 21 -23.12 -17.76 -20.30
CA ARG A 21 -22.73 -18.59 -21.44
C ARG A 21 -21.77 -17.89 -22.40
N THR A 22 -21.93 -16.58 -22.58
CA THR A 22 -21.03 -15.76 -23.40
C THR A 22 -19.65 -15.70 -22.75
N LEU A 23 -19.57 -15.44 -21.44
CA LEU A 23 -18.30 -15.42 -20.71
C LEU A 23 -17.62 -16.80 -20.70
N MET A 24 -18.36 -17.89 -20.46
CA MET A 24 -17.83 -19.26 -20.46
C MET A 24 -17.09 -19.57 -21.77
N ARG A 25 -17.69 -19.24 -22.92
CA ARG A 25 -17.11 -19.53 -24.23
C ARG A 25 -15.94 -18.61 -24.57
N ALA A 26 -16.08 -17.31 -24.33
CA ALA A 26 -15.09 -16.32 -24.74
C ALA A 26 -13.84 -16.31 -23.84
N LEU A 27 -13.98 -16.68 -22.57
CA LEU A 27 -12.91 -16.67 -21.57
C LEU A 27 -12.52 -18.08 -21.10
N GLU A 28 -13.08 -19.14 -21.70
CA GLU A 28 -12.84 -20.55 -21.36
C GLU A 28 -13.05 -20.85 -19.86
N LEU A 29 -14.05 -20.21 -19.25
CA LEU A 29 -14.32 -20.30 -17.82
C LEU A 29 -15.30 -21.43 -17.49
N PRO A 30 -15.09 -22.15 -16.38
CA PRO A 30 -16.11 -23.02 -15.81
C PRO A 30 -17.40 -22.25 -15.47
N GLU A 31 -18.56 -22.90 -15.64
CA GLU A 31 -19.88 -22.29 -15.40
C GLU A 31 -20.00 -21.56 -14.05
N PRO A 32 -19.54 -22.13 -12.90
CA PRO A 32 -19.67 -21.45 -11.61
C PRO A 32 -18.93 -20.11 -11.55
N ILE A 33 -17.79 -19.99 -12.26
CA ILE A 33 -17.01 -18.76 -12.32
C ILE A 33 -17.73 -17.70 -13.17
N ALA A 34 -18.21 -18.08 -14.36
CA ALA A 34 -18.95 -17.17 -15.23
C ALA A 34 -20.25 -16.67 -14.56
N VAL A 35 -21.02 -17.56 -13.92
CA VAL A 35 -22.23 -17.18 -13.16
C VAL A 35 -21.87 -16.21 -12.02
N THR A 36 -20.77 -16.45 -11.30
CA THR A 36 -20.32 -15.57 -10.23
C THR A 36 -19.94 -14.19 -10.76
N LEU A 37 -19.25 -14.11 -11.90
CA LEU A 37 -18.85 -12.82 -12.51
C LEU A 37 -20.07 -12.00 -12.93
N VAL A 38 -21.04 -12.60 -13.61
CA VAL A 38 -22.29 -11.90 -14.01
C VAL A 38 -23.05 -11.41 -12.78
N ARG A 39 -23.16 -12.23 -11.74
CA ARG A 39 -23.81 -11.85 -10.47
C ARG A 39 -23.09 -10.71 -9.75
N ARG A 40 -21.78 -10.57 -9.94
CA ARG A 40 -20.97 -9.46 -9.40
C ARG A 40 -20.99 -8.20 -10.28
N GLY A 41 -21.69 -8.24 -11.43
CA GLY A 41 -21.87 -7.11 -12.32
C GLY A 41 -20.94 -7.09 -13.54
N TYR A 42 -20.03 -8.06 -13.69
CA TYR A 42 -19.17 -8.19 -14.87
C TYR A 42 -19.94 -8.93 -15.97
N ARG A 43 -20.70 -8.19 -16.77
CA ARG A 43 -21.67 -8.77 -17.72
C ARG A 43 -21.12 -8.91 -19.14
N THR A 44 -20.02 -8.23 -19.44
CA THR A 44 -19.35 -8.30 -20.74
C THR A 44 -18.02 -9.04 -20.66
N VAL A 45 -17.55 -9.57 -21.80
CA VAL A 45 -16.26 -10.25 -21.92
C VAL A 45 -15.11 -9.33 -21.51
N ASP A 46 -15.16 -8.06 -21.93
CA ASP A 46 -14.11 -7.08 -21.64
C ASP A 46 -14.05 -6.72 -20.15
N GLU A 47 -15.19 -6.49 -19.51
CA GLU A 47 -15.26 -6.22 -18.06
C GLU A 47 -14.75 -7.42 -17.24
N ALA A 48 -15.21 -8.63 -17.58
CA ALA A 48 -14.80 -9.84 -16.89
C ALA A 48 -13.30 -10.14 -17.08
N ARG A 49 -12.79 -9.95 -18.30
CA ARG A 49 -11.35 -10.10 -18.60
C ARG A 49 -10.52 -9.10 -17.80
N ALA A 50 -10.87 -7.82 -17.83
CA ALA A 50 -10.14 -6.78 -17.13
C ALA A 50 -10.08 -7.04 -15.61
N PHE A 51 -11.19 -7.50 -15.03
CA PHE A 51 -11.24 -7.89 -13.61
C PHE A 51 -10.34 -9.10 -13.30
N LEU A 52 -10.43 -10.17 -14.09
CA LEU A 52 -9.63 -11.39 -13.87
C LEU A 52 -8.13 -11.15 -14.06
N GLU A 53 -7.76 -10.29 -15.00
CA GLU A 53 -6.37 -9.91 -15.26
C GLU A 53 -5.85 -8.84 -14.30
N ALA A 54 -6.71 -8.27 -13.45
CA ALA A 54 -6.41 -7.10 -12.61
C ALA A 54 -5.70 -5.99 -13.41
N SER A 55 -6.21 -5.72 -14.62
CA SER A 55 -5.53 -4.84 -15.58
C SER A 55 -5.84 -3.36 -15.40
N GLU A 56 -6.71 -3.02 -14.46
CA GLU A 56 -7.09 -1.64 -14.15
C GLU A 56 -5.86 -0.86 -13.66
N ARG A 57 -5.70 0.35 -14.20
CA ARG A 57 -4.59 1.25 -13.88
C ARG A 57 -5.11 2.67 -13.88
N HIS A 58 -4.68 3.42 -12.90
CA HIS A 58 -4.98 4.83 -12.78
C HIS A 58 -3.68 5.63 -12.83
N ASP A 59 -3.78 6.84 -13.37
CA ASP A 59 -2.66 7.78 -13.31
C ASP A 59 -2.46 8.22 -11.85
N PRO A 60 -1.28 8.00 -11.23
CA PRO A 60 -1.00 8.50 -9.89
C PRO A 60 -1.12 10.03 -9.80
N PHE A 61 -0.95 10.76 -10.90
CA PHE A 61 -1.14 12.21 -10.92
C PHE A 61 -2.61 12.65 -11.00
N ALA A 62 -3.56 11.71 -10.98
CA ALA A 62 -4.98 12.02 -10.81
C ALA A 62 -5.34 12.38 -9.35
N PHE A 63 -4.43 12.17 -8.38
CA PHE A 63 -4.57 12.75 -7.06
C PHE A 63 -4.16 14.24 -7.07
N ASP A 64 -5.00 15.08 -6.48
CA ASP A 64 -4.84 16.55 -6.51
C ASP A 64 -3.47 17.00 -5.98
N SER A 65 -3.02 16.43 -4.86
CA SER A 65 -1.77 16.82 -4.19
C SER A 65 -0.52 16.07 -4.70
N MET A 66 -0.64 15.17 -5.68
CA MET A 66 0.48 14.27 -6.04
C MET A 66 1.74 15.06 -6.45
N ARG A 67 1.58 16.13 -7.23
CA ARG A 67 2.71 16.93 -7.70
C ARG A 67 3.44 17.64 -6.55
N GLU A 68 2.67 18.22 -5.64
CA GLU A 68 3.20 18.89 -4.44
C GLU A 68 3.93 17.89 -3.55
N ILE A 69 3.32 16.73 -3.28
CA ILE A 69 3.91 15.64 -2.49
C ILE A 69 5.24 15.18 -3.09
N THR A 70 5.29 14.94 -4.41
CA THR A 70 6.53 14.52 -5.06
C THR A 70 7.63 15.57 -4.94
N ALA A 71 7.29 16.86 -5.10
CA ALA A 71 8.26 17.94 -4.97
C ALA A 71 8.80 18.08 -3.54
N THR A 72 7.94 17.94 -2.52
CA THR A 72 8.34 17.96 -1.11
C THR A 72 9.29 16.82 -0.78
N ILE A 73 8.99 15.60 -1.24
CA ILE A 73 9.86 14.42 -1.03
C ILE A 73 11.21 14.62 -1.74
N GLU A 74 11.20 15.05 -3.00
CA GLU A 74 12.44 15.33 -3.75
C GLU A 74 13.30 16.40 -3.06
N GLY A 75 12.69 17.46 -2.53
CA GLY A 75 13.36 18.50 -1.77
C GLY A 75 14.00 17.99 -0.47
N ALA A 76 13.29 17.16 0.29
CA ALA A 76 13.81 16.55 1.51
C ALA A 76 15.00 15.62 1.22
N ILE A 77 14.91 14.81 0.15
CA ILE A 77 16.02 13.95 -0.30
C ILE A 77 17.23 14.79 -0.69
N ALA A 78 17.04 15.84 -1.49
CA ALA A 78 18.13 16.70 -1.94
C ALA A 78 18.82 17.45 -0.79
N SER A 79 18.07 17.78 0.27
CA SER A 79 18.57 18.50 1.44
C SER A 79 19.20 17.59 2.50
N GLY A 80 19.05 16.27 2.36
CA GLY A 80 19.50 15.30 3.36
C GLY A 80 18.66 15.34 4.66
N ASP A 81 17.41 15.80 4.56
CA ASP A 81 16.50 15.89 5.69
C ASP A 81 16.07 14.49 6.15
N ALA A 82 15.95 14.31 7.46
CA ALA A 82 15.47 13.06 8.03
C ALA A 82 13.96 12.88 7.75
N ILE A 83 13.62 11.81 7.04
CA ILE A 83 12.25 11.45 6.68
C ILE A 83 11.77 10.30 7.57
N THR A 84 10.63 10.45 8.24
CA THR A 84 10.01 9.34 8.98
C THR A 84 8.68 8.96 8.35
N VAL A 85 8.52 7.67 8.04
CA VAL A 85 7.24 7.10 7.64
C VAL A 85 6.50 6.59 8.88
N HIS A 86 5.35 7.19 9.18
CA HIS A 86 4.49 6.80 10.30
C HIS A 86 3.32 5.96 9.78
N GLY A 87 3.32 4.67 10.06
CA GLY A 87 2.29 3.74 9.60
C GLY A 87 1.36 3.24 10.69
N ASP A 88 0.22 2.67 10.29
CA ASP A 88 -0.62 1.89 11.20
C ASP A 88 -0.03 0.50 11.51
N TYR A 89 -0.51 -0.12 12.59
CA TYR A 89 -0.03 -1.41 13.09
C TYR A 89 -0.61 -2.62 12.36
N ASP A 90 -1.62 -2.44 11.50
CA ASP A 90 -2.26 -3.55 10.81
C ASP A 90 -1.50 -3.98 9.53
N CYS A 91 -2.06 -4.93 8.79
CA CYS A 91 -1.40 -5.46 7.60
C CYS A 91 -1.24 -4.41 6.48
N ASP A 92 -2.18 -3.49 6.35
CA ASP A 92 -2.16 -2.42 5.36
C ASP A 92 -1.06 -1.40 5.73
N GLY A 93 -1.15 -0.82 6.93
CA GLY A 93 -0.17 0.15 7.45
C GLY A 93 1.27 -0.36 7.49
N VAL A 94 1.50 -1.60 7.96
CA VAL A 94 2.86 -2.18 8.01
C VAL A 94 3.42 -2.40 6.61
N SER A 95 2.61 -2.86 5.67
CA SER A 95 3.04 -3.14 4.30
C SER A 95 3.31 -1.85 3.52
N ALA A 96 2.43 -0.86 3.64
CA ALA A 96 2.59 0.47 3.07
C ALA A 96 3.88 1.13 3.59
N THR A 97 4.10 1.07 4.90
CA THR A 97 5.33 1.57 5.55
C THR A 97 6.57 0.91 4.95
N ALA A 98 6.59 -0.42 4.88
CA ALA A 98 7.73 -1.15 4.37
C ALA A 98 8.04 -0.80 2.90
N ILE A 99 7.02 -0.62 2.07
CA ILE A 99 7.18 -0.25 0.66
C ILE A 99 7.73 1.16 0.54
N LEU A 100 7.12 2.13 1.23
CA LEU A 100 7.51 3.52 1.11
C LEU A 100 8.93 3.76 1.64
N VAL A 101 9.26 3.19 2.82
CA VAL A 101 10.61 3.27 3.39
C VAL A 101 11.65 2.68 2.43
N ARG A 102 11.35 1.53 1.81
CA ARG A 102 12.26 0.91 0.84
C ARG A 102 12.44 1.79 -0.40
N ALA A 103 11.35 2.32 -0.95
CA ALA A 103 11.40 3.20 -2.12
C ALA A 103 12.21 4.48 -1.84
N LEU A 104 11.96 5.14 -0.71
CA LEU A 104 12.68 6.35 -0.31
C LEU A 104 14.18 6.09 -0.11
N ARG A 105 14.54 4.98 0.54
CA ARG A 105 15.96 4.59 0.71
C ARG A 105 16.63 4.23 -0.62
N GLU A 106 15.92 3.56 -1.53
CA GLU A 106 16.42 3.29 -2.89
C GLU A 106 16.67 4.58 -3.69
N LEU A 107 15.93 5.66 -3.38
CA LEU A 107 16.13 6.99 -3.94
C LEU A 107 17.22 7.82 -3.21
N GLY A 108 17.84 7.28 -2.16
CA GLY A 108 18.92 7.93 -1.42
C GLY A 108 18.48 8.76 -0.21
N ALA A 109 17.23 8.62 0.25
CA ALA A 109 16.73 9.31 1.43
C ALA A 109 17.32 8.75 2.75
N GLU A 110 17.63 9.64 3.69
CA GLU A 110 17.80 9.32 5.10
C GLU A 110 16.42 9.08 5.72
N CYS A 111 15.93 7.84 5.65
CA CYS A 111 14.56 7.50 6.03
C CYS A 111 14.48 6.41 7.10
N ASP A 112 13.71 6.66 8.16
CA ASP A 112 13.31 5.69 9.17
C ASP A 112 11.78 5.51 9.21
N TRP A 113 11.28 4.77 10.21
CA TRP A 113 9.87 4.46 10.34
C TRP A 113 9.41 4.51 11.80
N PHE A 114 8.10 4.68 11.95
CA PHE A 114 7.40 4.58 13.22
C PHE A 114 6.09 3.83 13.03
N ILE A 115 5.87 2.81 13.85
CA ILE A 115 4.59 2.08 13.94
C ILE A 115 4.19 2.11 15.42
N PRO A 116 3.01 2.65 15.76
CA PRO A 116 2.56 2.77 17.15
C PRO A 116 2.20 1.40 17.75
N GLY A 117 2.38 1.26 19.06
CA GLY A 117 1.84 0.13 19.82
C GLY A 117 0.33 0.28 20.00
N ARG A 118 -0.46 -0.69 19.53
CA ARG A 118 -1.94 -0.60 19.57
C ARG A 118 -2.50 -0.37 20.98
N LEU A 119 -1.88 -0.98 21.99
CA LEU A 119 -2.37 -0.93 23.38
C LEU A 119 -1.84 0.30 24.13
N GLU A 120 -0.61 0.70 23.81
CA GLU A 120 0.12 1.73 24.52
C GLU A 120 -0.10 3.12 23.93
N ASP A 121 -0.04 3.23 22.59
CA ASP A 121 -0.04 4.50 21.87
C ASP A 121 -1.41 4.83 21.26
N GLY A 122 -2.33 3.86 21.17
CA GLY A 122 -3.64 4.03 20.51
C GLY A 122 -3.57 3.90 18.98
N TYR A 123 -4.54 4.47 18.28
CA TYR A 123 -4.65 4.41 16.82
C TYR A 123 -4.30 5.75 16.17
N GLY A 124 -3.57 5.71 15.05
CA GLY A 124 -3.23 6.88 14.24
C GLY A 124 -2.06 7.71 14.77
N LEU A 125 -2.02 8.99 14.39
CA LEU A 125 -1.01 9.94 14.86
C LEU A 125 -1.49 10.54 16.19
N THR A 126 -0.66 10.46 17.23
CA THR A 126 -0.95 11.02 18.56
C THR A 126 0.02 12.15 18.91
N ARG A 127 -0.37 13.04 19.82
CA ARG A 127 0.51 14.13 20.29
C ARG A 127 1.82 13.62 20.90
N GLU A 128 1.77 12.49 21.60
CA GLU A 128 2.98 11.84 22.13
C GLU A 128 3.85 11.27 21.02
N GLY A 129 3.23 10.63 20.01
CA GLY A 129 3.92 10.21 18.79
C GLY A 129 4.63 11.37 18.10
N VAL A 130 3.94 12.49 17.91
CA VAL A 130 4.50 13.73 17.34
C VAL A 130 5.70 14.23 18.16
N ALA A 131 5.61 14.26 19.49
CA ALA A 131 6.72 14.66 20.35
C ALA A 131 7.93 13.73 20.21
N ARG A 132 7.70 12.41 20.11
CA ARG A 132 8.75 11.41 19.87
C ARG A 132 9.41 11.60 18.50
N LEU A 133 8.62 11.88 17.46
CA LEU A 133 9.10 12.13 16.11
C LEU A 133 9.94 13.42 16.04
N ALA A 134 9.48 14.51 16.67
CA ALA A 134 10.24 15.74 16.79
C ALA A 134 11.58 15.53 17.51
N ALA A 135 11.57 14.78 18.62
CA ALA A 135 12.77 14.46 19.39
C ALA A 135 13.79 13.60 18.62
N ARG A 136 13.34 12.83 17.61
CA ARG A 136 14.20 12.08 16.69
C ARG A 136 14.86 12.96 15.62
N GLY A 137 14.47 14.24 15.52
CA GLY A 137 14.96 15.15 14.49
C GLY A 137 14.29 14.94 13.12
N THR A 138 13.10 14.32 13.10
CA THR A 138 12.28 14.21 11.89
C THR A 138 12.07 15.59 11.28
N ARG A 139 12.31 15.73 9.98
CA ARG A 139 12.02 16.96 9.22
C ARG A 139 10.82 16.80 8.31
N LEU A 140 10.68 15.65 7.68
CA LEU A 140 9.51 15.30 6.89
C LEU A 140 8.82 14.08 7.50
N LEU A 141 7.59 14.26 7.96
CA LEU A 141 6.72 13.20 8.43
C LEU A 141 5.76 12.80 7.29
N ILE A 142 5.78 11.53 6.90
CA ILE A 142 4.83 10.98 5.94
C ILE A 142 3.99 9.92 6.66
N THR A 143 2.69 10.15 6.81
CA THR A 143 1.80 9.12 7.37
C THR A 143 1.32 8.19 6.27
N VAL A 144 1.18 6.91 6.58
CA VAL A 144 0.58 5.89 5.73
C VAL A 144 -0.50 5.15 6.52
N ASP A 145 -1.65 4.93 5.88
CA ASP A 145 -2.79 4.23 6.50
C ASP A 145 -3.36 4.87 7.77
N CYS A 146 -3.04 6.15 7.98
CA CYS A 146 -3.58 6.94 9.07
C CYS A 146 -3.32 8.43 8.85
N GLY A 147 -3.95 9.25 9.70
CA GLY A 147 -3.70 10.69 9.78
C GLY A 147 -4.82 11.55 9.21
N ILE A 148 -5.73 11.02 8.37
CA ILE A 148 -6.81 11.83 7.77
C ILE A 148 -7.78 12.41 8.81
N THR A 149 -7.91 11.75 9.96
CA THR A 149 -8.75 12.17 11.09
C THR A 149 -7.96 12.86 12.20
N CYS A 150 -6.70 13.24 11.97
CA CYS A 150 -5.80 13.77 13.00
C CYS A 150 -5.35 15.23 12.73
N PRO A 151 -6.26 16.18 12.44
CA PRO A 151 -5.87 17.55 12.06
C PRO A 151 -5.08 18.28 13.16
N GLN A 152 -5.41 18.05 14.43
CA GLN A 152 -4.73 18.69 15.56
C GLN A 152 -3.30 18.18 15.74
N GLU A 153 -3.07 16.89 15.55
CA GLU A 153 -1.76 16.27 15.65
C GLU A 153 -0.87 16.64 14.47
N VAL A 154 -1.44 16.74 13.26
CA VAL A 154 -0.73 17.29 12.10
C VAL A 154 -0.35 18.74 12.34
N ALA A 155 -1.26 19.58 12.84
CA ALA A 155 -0.94 20.97 13.19
C ALA A 155 0.16 21.04 14.27
N SER A 156 0.14 20.14 15.26
CA SER A 156 1.17 20.04 16.28
C SER A 156 2.53 19.64 15.70
N ALA A 157 2.56 18.71 14.74
CA ALA A 157 3.78 18.31 14.05
C ALA A 157 4.38 19.46 13.23
N ARG A 158 3.53 20.19 12.50
CA ARG A 158 3.94 21.40 11.77
C ARG A 158 4.47 22.48 12.71
N ALA A 159 3.81 22.71 13.84
CA ALA A 159 4.28 23.65 14.87
C ALA A 159 5.62 23.24 15.50
N ALA A 160 5.94 21.95 15.50
CA ALA A 160 7.25 21.42 15.93
C ALA A 160 8.33 21.53 14.83
N GLY A 161 8.03 22.14 13.68
CA GLY A 161 8.98 22.39 12.60
C GLY A 161 9.14 21.24 11.60
N MET A 162 8.20 20.29 11.58
CA MET A 162 8.13 19.23 10.57
C MET A 162 7.26 19.64 9.39
N ASP A 163 7.68 19.30 8.18
CA ASP A 163 6.76 19.17 7.06
C ASP A 163 5.98 17.86 7.22
N VAL A 164 4.70 17.86 6.82
CA VAL A 164 3.81 16.72 7.00
C VAL A 164 3.10 16.40 5.69
N ILE A 165 3.06 15.12 5.33
CA ILE A 165 2.26 14.58 4.24
C ILE A 165 1.38 13.48 4.82
N VAL A 166 0.09 13.51 4.53
CA VAL A 166 -0.84 12.45 4.96
C VAL A 166 -1.22 11.59 3.77
N THR A 167 -0.99 10.29 3.86
CA THR A 167 -1.46 9.30 2.88
C THR A 167 -2.38 8.30 3.58
N ASP A 168 -3.65 8.25 3.17
CA ASP A 168 -4.70 7.54 3.91
C ASP A 168 -5.90 7.23 3.00
N HIS A 169 -6.78 6.34 3.44
CA HIS A 169 -8.01 5.92 2.75
C HIS A 169 -9.24 5.78 3.66
N HIS A 170 -9.06 6.00 4.97
CA HIS A 170 -10.14 6.00 5.95
C HIS A 170 -11.20 7.06 5.66
N GLU A 171 -12.38 6.95 6.26
CA GLU A 171 -13.42 7.97 6.09
C GLU A 171 -12.91 9.34 6.59
N PRO A 172 -12.87 10.39 5.74
CA PRO A 172 -12.43 11.70 6.18
C PRO A 172 -13.35 12.28 7.25
N GLY A 173 -12.76 12.97 8.22
CA GLY A 173 -13.50 13.69 9.24
C GLY A 173 -14.16 14.98 8.72
N PRO A 174 -14.95 15.67 9.57
CA PRO A 174 -15.52 16.98 9.22
C PRO A 174 -14.46 18.09 9.07
N GLU A 175 -13.30 17.91 9.69
CA GLU A 175 -12.13 18.77 9.58
C GLU A 175 -10.98 17.94 9.01
N LEU A 176 -10.29 18.48 8.00
CA LEU A 176 -9.17 17.83 7.35
C LEU A 176 -7.84 18.41 7.86
N PRO A 177 -6.75 17.60 7.89
CA PRO A 177 -5.44 18.12 8.21
C PRO A 177 -4.99 19.17 7.19
N ASP A 178 -4.53 20.32 7.67
CA ASP A 178 -3.93 21.35 6.84
C ASP A 178 -2.50 20.92 6.45
N CYS A 179 -2.38 20.11 5.41
CA CYS A 179 -1.14 19.65 4.79
C CYS A 179 -1.46 18.98 3.44
N PRO A 180 -0.47 18.65 2.59
CA PRO A 180 -0.70 17.85 1.39
C PRO A 180 -1.31 16.49 1.73
N LEU A 181 -2.48 16.20 1.17
CA LEU A 181 -3.23 14.95 1.38
C LEU A 181 -3.19 14.08 0.13
N LEU A 182 -2.84 12.81 0.29
CA LEU A 182 -3.02 11.76 -0.70
C LEU A 182 -4.16 10.84 -0.24
N HIS A 183 -5.36 11.08 -0.77
CA HIS A 183 -6.56 10.35 -0.34
C HIS A 183 -7.50 10.08 -1.52
N PRO A 184 -7.93 8.83 -1.77
CA PRO A 184 -8.65 8.45 -2.98
C PRO A 184 -10.07 9.01 -3.07
N ARG A 185 -10.64 9.44 -1.93
CA ARG A 185 -11.95 10.09 -1.86
C ARG A 185 -11.91 11.61 -1.85
N LEU A 186 -10.71 12.19 -1.83
CA LEU A 186 -10.53 13.64 -1.96
C LEU A 186 -10.11 13.93 -3.39
N GLY A 187 -10.96 14.64 -4.14
CA GLY A 187 -10.67 15.03 -5.52
C GLY A 187 -11.23 14.07 -6.57
N ALA A 188 -10.52 13.97 -7.70
CA ALA A 188 -11.00 13.30 -8.92
C ALA A 188 -10.39 11.91 -9.16
N TYR A 189 -9.70 11.33 -8.17
CA TYR A 189 -9.08 10.02 -8.33
C TYR A 189 -10.15 8.95 -8.65
N PRO A 190 -9.97 8.15 -9.71
CA PRO A 190 -11.03 7.31 -10.26
C PRO A 190 -11.38 6.07 -9.43
N PHE A 191 -10.64 5.78 -8.36
CA PHE A 191 -10.85 4.60 -7.52
C PHE A 191 -10.86 4.94 -6.02
N ALA A 192 -12.05 5.21 -5.51
CA ALA A 192 -12.31 5.62 -4.12
C ALA A 192 -12.06 4.53 -3.07
N GLU A 193 -11.94 3.26 -3.50
CA GLU A 193 -11.69 2.09 -2.64
C GLU A 193 -10.19 1.74 -2.55
N LEU A 194 -9.29 2.59 -3.04
CA LEU A 194 -7.84 2.34 -2.94
C LEU A 194 -7.41 2.29 -1.47
N CYS A 195 -6.87 1.15 -1.03
CA CYS A 195 -6.20 1.04 0.26
C CYS A 195 -4.78 1.63 0.22
N SER A 196 -4.18 1.88 1.38
CA SER A 196 -2.81 2.39 1.48
C SER A 196 -1.78 1.43 0.85
N TRP A 197 -2.10 0.13 0.86
CA TRP A 197 -1.42 -0.99 0.21
C TRP A 197 -2.46 -1.98 -0.37
N GLU A 198 -2.30 -2.38 -1.63
CA GLU A 198 -3.12 -3.45 -2.24
C GLU A 198 -2.69 -4.86 -1.76
N PRO A 199 -3.60 -5.86 -1.60
CA PRO A 199 -4.90 -5.97 -2.29
C PRO A 199 -6.11 -6.48 -1.44
N LYS A 200 -7.32 -5.95 -1.71
CA LYS A 200 -8.54 -6.78 -1.80
C LYS A 200 -9.68 -6.07 -2.57
N PRO A 201 -10.29 -6.71 -3.59
CA PRO A 201 -11.44 -6.12 -4.27
C PRO A 201 -12.74 -6.52 -3.57
N ARG A 202 -13.57 -5.52 -3.23
CA ARG A 202 -14.99 -5.72 -2.93
C ARG A 202 -15.87 -4.69 -3.65
N SER A 203 -15.82 -4.77 -4.98
CA SER A 203 -16.82 -4.32 -5.96
C SER A 203 -18.04 -3.55 -5.41
N ARG A 204 -18.15 -2.26 -5.76
CA ARG A 204 -19.40 -1.69 -6.29
C ARG A 204 -19.15 -0.56 -7.30
N THR A 205 -19.51 -0.86 -8.55
CA THR A 205 -20.04 0.02 -9.61
C THR A 205 -19.60 1.49 -9.63
N SER A 206 -18.81 1.87 -10.65
CA SER A 206 -18.92 3.19 -11.25
C SER A 206 -18.86 3.11 -12.78
N THR A 207 -19.76 3.85 -13.41
CA THR A 207 -19.96 3.99 -14.85
C THR A 207 -18.84 4.79 -15.49
N SER A 208 -18.18 4.24 -16.51
CA SER A 208 -17.11 4.94 -17.25
C SER A 208 -17.66 5.89 -18.32
N SER A 209 -17.15 7.12 -18.37
CA SER A 209 -17.02 7.88 -19.61
C SER A 209 -15.53 7.89 -19.99
N ARG A 210 -15.21 7.39 -21.19
CA ARG A 210 -13.83 7.30 -21.70
C ARG A 210 -13.48 8.56 -22.51
N SER A 211 -12.33 9.15 -22.23
CA SER A 211 -11.55 9.90 -23.23
C SER A 211 -10.16 9.25 -23.33
N ARG A 212 -9.72 9.00 -24.57
CA ARG A 212 -8.44 8.36 -24.90
C ARG A 212 -7.38 9.45 -25.04
N LEU A 213 -6.25 9.33 -24.34
CA LEU A 213 -4.99 9.98 -24.73
C LEU A 213 -3.83 8.99 -24.57
N SER A 214 -2.89 9.05 -25.50
CA SER A 214 -1.82 8.07 -25.72
C SER A 214 -0.65 8.21 -24.73
N PRO A 215 0.14 7.14 -24.49
CA PRO A 215 1.08 7.09 -23.37
C PRO A 215 2.49 7.59 -23.72
N THR A 216 3.07 8.38 -22.82
CA THR A 216 4.52 8.42 -22.55
C THR A 216 4.72 7.87 -21.14
N SER A 217 5.03 6.58 -21.03
CA SER A 217 5.07 5.84 -19.76
C SER A 217 6.50 5.65 -19.24
N PHE A 218 6.71 5.93 -17.95
CA PHE A 218 7.68 5.22 -17.12
C PHE A 218 7.20 3.77 -16.95
N ARG A 219 8.09 2.80 -17.17
CA ARG A 219 7.77 1.36 -17.14
C ARG A 219 8.45 0.73 -15.93
N CYS A 220 7.67 0.32 -14.92
CA CYS A 220 8.12 -0.59 -13.88
C CYS A 220 7.88 -2.03 -14.35
N GLU A 221 8.94 -2.81 -14.52
CA GLU A 221 8.86 -4.23 -14.87
C GLU A 221 9.10 -5.07 -13.61
N ALA A 222 8.00 -5.43 -12.95
CA ALA A 222 7.94 -6.06 -11.61
C ALA A 222 8.65 -7.42 -11.46
N ARG A 223 9.41 -7.89 -12.45
CA ARG A 223 10.16 -9.16 -12.37
C ARG A 223 11.65 -9.03 -12.08
N THR A 224 12.23 -7.84 -12.17
CA THR A 224 13.70 -7.70 -12.00
C THR A 224 14.16 -6.65 -10.99
N GLY A 225 13.25 -5.85 -10.42
CA GLY A 225 13.62 -4.81 -9.46
C GLY A 225 14.59 -3.76 -10.01
N ARG A 226 14.69 -3.63 -11.35
CA ARG A 226 15.51 -2.61 -12.00
C ARG A 226 14.63 -1.51 -12.56
N TRP A 227 14.77 -0.30 -12.03
CA TRP A 227 14.21 0.91 -12.60
C TRP A 227 15.09 1.37 -13.77
N PHE A 228 14.54 1.46 -14.97
CA PHE A 228 15.20 2.10 -16.11
C PHE A 228 14.68 3.52 -16.27
N ALA A 229 15.46 4.51 -15.80
CA ALA A 229 15.31 5.88 -16.26
C ALA A 229 15.92 5.99 -17.66
N ARG A 230 15.11 5.84 -18.72
CA ARG A 230 15.45 6.35 -20.05
C ARG A 230 14.72 7.67 -20.24
N GLY A 231 15.47 8.78 -20.31
CA GLY A 231 14.92 9.99 -20.92
C GLY A 231 15.27 11.35 -20.32
N LEU A 232 16.12 11.47 -19.30
CA LEU A 232 16.59 12.78 -18.84
C LEU A 232 18.08 12.95 -19.17
N ARG A 233 18.35 13.28 -20.44
CA ARG A 233 19.58 13.99 -20.81
C ARG A 233 19.15 15.34 -21.38
N SER A 234 19.50 16.41 -20.67
CA SER A 234 19.56 17.74 -21.26
C SER A 234 20.62 17.73 -22.38
N PRO A 235 20.37 18.40 -23.52
CA PRO A 235 21.36 18.50 -24.58
C PRO A 235 22.44 19.49 -24.15
N GLY A 236 23.66 19.01 -23.91
CA GLY A 236 24.85 19.86 -23.82
C GLY A 236 25.76 19.57 -22.65
N ALA A 237 26.66 18.60 -22.83
CA ALA A 237 28.05 18.65 -22.35
C ALA A 237 28.75 17.38 -22.84
N ALA A 238 29.57 17.53 -23.87
CA ALA A 238 30.49 16.50 -24.31
C ALA A 238 31.69 16.45 -23.37
N GLY A 239 32.16 15.24 -23.04
CA GLY A 239 33.56 15.03 -22.69
C GLY A 239 33.83 14.39 -21.33
N ALA A 240 34.67 13.34 -21.39
CA ALA A 240 35.54 12.79 -20.36
C ALA A 240 35.01 11.59 -19.55
N ARG A 241 35.44 10.40 -20.00
CA ARG A 241 35.57 9.18 -19.20
C ARG A 241 36.72 9.37 -18.21
N ALA A 242 36.50 9.06 -16.94
CA ALA A 242 37.56 8.70 -16.01
C ALA A 242 37.04 7.65 -15.03
N SER A 243 37.63 6.46 -15.10
CA SER A 243 37.47 5.35 -14.17
C SER A 243 38.34 5.61 -12.94
N ALA A 244 37.80 5.44 -11.73
CA ALA A 244 38.59 5.31 -10.51
C ALA A 244 37.90 4.35 -9.52
N PRO A 245 38.65 3.45 -8.84
CA PRO A 245 38.09 2.41 -7.99
C PRO A 245 37.75 2.95 -6.59
N CYS A 246 36.59 2.54 -6.06
CA CYS A 246 36.17 2.88 -4.70
C CYS A 246 36.94 2.03 -3.68
N ALA A 247 37.66 2.70 -2.77
CA ALA A 247 38.37 2.10 -1.65
C ALA A 247 37.39 1.67 -0.53
N ARG A 248 37.65 0.52 0.09
CA ARG A 248 36.90 0.01 1.26
C ARG A 248 37.18 0.89 2.49
N PRO A 249 36.18 1.24 3.31
CA PRO A 249 36.43 1.79 4.64
C PRO A 249 36.78 0.67 5.66
N PRO A 250 37.46 1.01 6.77
CA PRO A 250 38.07 0.04 7.68
C PRO A 250 37.06 -0.62 8.62
N ARG A 251 37.43 -1.82 9.08
CA ARG A 251 36.73 -2.57 10.14
C ARG A 251 36.97 -1.88 11.48
N CYS A 252 35.90 -1.59 12.21
CA CYS A 252 35.96 -1.28 13.64
C CYS A 252 35.44 -2.48 14.44
N HIS A 253 36.31 -3.02 15.30
CA HIS A 253 36.00 -4.00 16.33
C HIS A 253 35.70 -3.29 17.65
N SER A 254 34.52 -3.55 18.21
CA SER A 254 34.19 -3.62 19.65
C SER A 254 32.68 -3.84 19.71
N GLY A 255 32.15 -4.99 20.11
CA GLY A 255 32.29 -5.59 21.43
C GLY A 255 31.01 -5.27 22.22
N GLY A 256 30.00 -6.14 22.16
CA GLY A 256 28.73 -5.97 22.87
C GLY A 256 27.70 -7.02 22.48
N SER A 257 27.57 -8.04 23.33
CA SER A 257 26.77 -9.25 23.16
C SER A 257 25.25 -9.00 23.26
N THR A 258 24.48 -9.52 22.31
CA THR A 258 23.20 -10.21 22.58
C THR A 258 22.90 -11.22 21.46
N ARG A 259 22.67 -12.46 21.86
CA ARG A 259 22.40 -13.61 20.99
C ARG A 259 21.08 -13.44 20.23
N ALA A 260 21.12 -13.55 18.91
CA ALA A 260 19.97 -13.91 18.10
C ALA A 260 19.65 -15.41 18.29
N ILE A 261 18.39 -15.72 18.61
CA ILE A 261 17.84 -17.07 18.55
C ILE A 261 16.88 -17.11 17.36
N TRP A 262 17.32 -17.68 16.24
CA TRP A 262 16.45 -18.26 15.21
C TRP A 262 17.15 -19.52 14.69
N PRO A 263 16.63 -20.73 14.98
CA PRO A 263 17.20 -21.95 14.41
C PRO A 263 16.81 -22.07 12.94
N SER A 264 17.82 -22.03 12.09
CA SER A 264 17.80 -22.50 10.71
C SER A 264 17.61 -24.02 10.67
N GLY A 265 16.63 -24.50 9.89
CA GLY A 265 16.60 -25.91 9.50
C GLY A 265 15.21 -26.47 9.24
N TRP A 266 14.71 -26.29 8.02
CA TRP A 266 13.68 -27.19 7.48
C TRP A 266 14.27 -27.92 6.28
N GLY A 267 14.96 -29.01 6.59
CA GLY A 267 15.30 -30.07 5.64
C GLY A 267 14.06 -30.93 5.38
N ARG A 268 13.98 -31.46 4.16
CA ARG A 268 12.95 -32.42 3.72
C ARG A 268 12.89 -33.62 4.67
N ALA A 269 11.69 -33.99 5.08
CA ALA A 269 11.41 -35.33 5.55
C ALA A 269 10.02 -35.79 5.10
N SER A 270 10.05 -36.99 4.54
CA SER A 270 9.03 -37.87 3.98
C SER A 270 7.80 -38.13 4.88
N THR A 271 6.66 -38.33 4.22
CA THR A 271 5.39 -38.86 4.74
C THR A 271 5.53 -40.25 5.37
N PRO A 272 4.85 -40.51 6.51
CA PRO A 272 4.45 -41.85 6.94
C PRO A 272 2.90 -42.02 6.94
N PRO A 273 2.40 -43.27 7.02
CA PRO A 273 1.09 -43.65 6.48
C PRO A 273 -0.08 -43.56 7.47
N VAL A 274 -1.28 -43.65 6.89
CA VAL A 274 -2.60 -43.73 7.52
C VAL A 274 -2.71 -44.95 8.43
N GLY A 275 -3.25 -44.75 9.64
CA GLY A 275 -3.63 -45.81 10.58
C GLY A 275 -4.72 -45.34 11.54
N SER A 276 -5.83 -46.07 11.53
CA SER A 276 -7.05 -45.90 12.34
C SER A 276 -6.85 -46.10 13.85
N THR A 277 -7.52 -45.30 14.70
CA THR A 277 -8.52 -45.74 15.70
C THR A 277 -8.91 -44.62 16.69
N GLU A 278 -10.20 -44.35 16.71
CA GLU A 278 -11.09 -43.96 17.81
C GLU A 278 -10.52 -43.88 19.26
N ARG A 279 -10.67 -42.70 19.90
CA ARG A 279 -11.23 -42.60 21.27
C ARG A 279 -11.57 -41.18 21.72
N THR A 280 -12.81 -41.03 22.16
CA THR A 280 -13.46 -39.96 22.92
C THR A 280 -12.89 -39.79 24.33
N ARG A 281 -12.81 -38.53 24.83
CA ARG A 281 -13.13 -38.06 26.21
C ARG A 281 -13.02 -36.53 26.29
N VAL A 282 -14.13 -35.82 26.52
CA VAL A 282 -14.58 -35.21 27.80
C VAL A 282 -13.69 -34.07 28.27
N TRP A 283 -14.23 -32.84 28.22
CA TRP A 283 -13.82 -31.71 29.05
C TRP A 283 -15.06 -31.17 29.77
N SER A 284 -15.00 -31.23 31.10
CA SER A 284 -15.67 -30.35 32.06
C SER A 284 -14.83 -29.09 32.26
#